data_AF-A0A4R5B6N1-F1
#
_entry.id   AF-A0A4R5B6N1-F1
#
_cell.length_a   1.000
_cell.length_b   1.000
_cell.length_c   1.000
_cell.angle_alpha   90.00
_cell.angle_beta   90.00
_cell.angle_gamma   90.00
#
_symmetry.space_group_name_H-M   'P 1'
#
loop_
_entity.id
_entity.type
_entity.pdbx_description
1 polymer ?
#
loop_
_entity_poly.entity_id
_entity_poly.type
_entity_poly.pdbx_seq_one_letter_code
_entity_poly.pdbx_strand_id
1 'polypeptide(L)'
;MPEYGPGQGPGPKPITEEDLSAILGEQRFAVLATNKKNGHPHVSTVVYSWDPAERVVRVSTTAGRAKVAQLRGDPRAALHASSPDHLAFAVAEGTAELSEISEKPGDAAGLELLAMTPGFADPADERAFLKQMVKDRRLVIRLRVTRLYGTVLLAGRLGDLVGRKALFIAGNAVFTAASLLAGAAGGPGLLIAA
;
A
#
# COMPACT_ATOMS: atom_id res chain seq x y z
N MET A 1 -26.58 -0.36 20.87
CA MET A 1 -25.15 -0.48 20.51
C MET A 1 -24.56 -1.57 21.38
N PRO A 2 -23.96 -2.64 20.84
CA PRO A 2 -23.35 -3.67 21.68
C PRO A 2 -22.25 -3.05 22.56
N GLU A 3 -22.33 -3.31 23.85
CA GLU A 3 -21.35 -2.87 24.85
C GLU A 3 -20.22 -3.92 24.88
N TYR A 4 -19.02 -3.55 24.45
CA TYR A 4 -17.86 -4.42 24.49
C TYR A 4 -17.07 -4.19 25.79
N GLY A 5 -16.65 -5.28 26.46
CA GLY A 5 -15.79 -5.22 27.65
C GLY A 5 -14.34 -4.82 27.34
N PRO A 6 -13.51 -4.54 28.36
CA PRO A 6 -12.07 -4.27 28.17
C PRO A 6 -11.36 -5.41 27.41
N GLY A 7 -10.65 -5.07 26.33
CA GLY A 7 -10.01 -6.05 25.44
C GLY A 7 -10.95 -6.70 24.43
N GLN A 8 -12.24 -6.36 24.44
CA GLN A 8 -13.19 -6.72 23.40
C GLN A 8 -13.43 -5.50 22.51
N GLY A 9 -13.22 -5.68 21.22
CA GLY A 9 -13.65 -4.77 20.16
C GLY A 9 -14.53 -5.55 19.19
N PRO A 10 -15.17 -4.88 18.22
CA PRO A 10 -15.73 -5.60 17.09
C PRO A 10 -14.63 -6.51 16.51
N GLY A 11 -15.01 -7.76 16.18
CA GLY A 11 -14.10 -8.66 15.49
C GLY A 11 -13.59 -8.02 14.19
N PRO A 12 -12.49 -8.52 13.59
CA PRO A 12 -12.00 -8.01 12.32
C PRO A 12 -13.16 -7.97 11.31
N LYS A 13 -13.42 -6.81 10.72
CA LYS A 13 -14.36 -6.74 9.58
C LYS A 13 -13.78 -7.68 8.51
N PRO A 14 -14.60 -8.54 7.88
CA PRO A 14 -14.14 -9.30 6.71
C PRO A 14 -13.59 -8.31 5.69
N ILE A 15 -12.29 -8.41 5.44
CA ILE A 15 -11.61 -7.59 4.44
C ILE A 15 -11.87 -8.22 3.08
N THR A 16 -12.36 -7.42 2.13
CA THR A 16 -12.60 -7.93 0.78
C THR A 16 -11.31 -7.92 -0.03
N GLU A 17 -11.31 -8.60 -1.17
CA GLU A 17 -10.17 -8.54 -2.07
C GLU A 17 -9.99 -7.14 -2.67
N GLU A 18 -11.09 -6.42 -2.89
CA GLU A 18 -11.08 -5.02 -3.33
C GLU A 18 -10.42 -4.10 -2.29
N ASP A 19 -10.72 -4.29 -1.00
CA ASP A 19 -10.07 -3.55 0.09
C ASP A 19 -8.54 -3.78 0.09
N LEU A 20 -8.12 -5.04 -0.07
CA LEU A 20 -6.69 -5.41 -0.14
C LEU A 20 -6.00 -4.82 -1.37
N SER A 21 -6.69 -4.85 -2.51
CA SER A 21 -6.24 -4.26 -3.77
C SER A 21 -6.08 -2.74 -3.65
N ALA A 22 -7.01 -2.06 -2.96
CA ALA A 22 -6.93 -0.63 -2.69
C ALA A 22 -5.69 -0.27 -1.85
N ILE A 23 -5.43 -1.02 -0.76
CA ILE A 23 -4.22 -0.84 0.05
C ILE A 23 -2.96 -0.97 -0.82
N LEU A 24 -2.89 -1.99 -1.68
CA LEU A 24 -1.75 -2.16 -2.60
C LEU A 24 -1.63 -1.01 -3.62
N GLY A 25 -2.73 -0.42 -4.08
CA GLY A 25 -2.71 0.71 -5.02
C GLY A 25 -2.30 2.04 -4.39
N GLU A 26 -2.60 2.26 -3.11
CA GLU A 26 -2.31 3.51 -2.40
C GLU A 26 -0.86 3.63 -1.93
N GLN A 27 -0.20 2.50 -1.63
CA GLN A 27 1.17 2.55 -1.10
C GLN A 27 2.22 2.61 -2.22
N ARG A 28 3.24 3.44 -2.00
CA ARG A 28 4.41 3.55 -2.90
C ARG A 28 5.53 2.57 -2.53
N PHE A 29 5.64 2.23 -1.25
CA PHE A 29 6.69 1.38 -0.71
C PHE A 29 6.07 0.11 -0.12
N ALA A 30 6.77 -1.01 -0.27
CA ALA A 30 6.39 -2.29 0.30
C ALA A 30 7.63 -3.10 0.71
N VAL A 31 7.40 -4.19 1.44
CA VAL A 31 8.43 -5.19 1.76
C VAL A 31 8.26 -6.37 0.81
N LEU A 32 9.27 -6.65 0.00
CA LEU A 32 9.35 -7.86 -0.82
C LEU A 32 10.10 -8.94 -0.06
N ALA A 33 9.45 -10.08 0.16
CA ALA A 33 10.03 -11.31 0.68
C ALA A 33 10.36 -12.27 -0.47
N THR A 34 11.58 -12.77 -0.48
CA THR A 34 12.10 -13.77 -1.43
C THR A 34 12.79 -14.91 -0.67
N ASN A 35 12.95 -16.07 -1.29
CA ASN A 35 13.54 -17.23 -0.62
C ASN A 35 15.06 -17.28 -0.83
N LYS A 36 15.82 -17.44 0.25
CA LYS A 36 17.25 -17.79 0.16
C LYS A 36 17.38 -19.29 -0.14
N LYS A 37 18.55 -19.70 -0.66
CA LYS A 37 18.86 -21.12 -0.90
C LYS A 37 18.74 -22.01 0.35
N ASN A 38 18.94 -21.45 1.54
CA ASN A 38 18.79 -22.15 2.81
C ASN A 38 17.34 -22.14 3.36
N GLY A 39 16.37 -21.71 2.56
CA GLY A 39 14.94 -21.67 2.93
C GLY A 39 14.52 -20.46 3.79
N HIS A 40 15.46 -19.70 4.37
CA HIS A 40 15.09 -18.49 5.11
C HIS A 40 14.60 -17.37 4.18
N PRO A 41 13.59 -16.59 4.61
CA PRO A 41 13.19 -15.42 3.84
C PRO A 41 14.28 -14.34 3.84
N HIS A 42 14.39 -13.65 2.71
CA HIS A 42 15.12 -12.41 2.55
C HIS A 42 14.11 -11.30 2.26
N VAL A 43 14.04 -10.32 3.15
CA VAL A 43 13.13 -9.19 3.04
C VAL A 43 13.89 -7.95 2.57
N SER A 44 13.23 -7.13 1.75
CA SER A 44 13.79 -5.85 1.32
C SER A 44 12.68 -4.84 1.04
N THR A 45 12.88 -3.59 1.44
CA THR A 45 11.99 -2.49 1.05
C THR A 45 12.15 -2.18 -0.43
N VAL A 46 11.02 -2.02 -1.12
CA VAL A 46 10.94 -1.79 -2.57
C VAL A 46 9.98 -0.67 -2.91
N VAL A 47 10.25 0.01 -4.02
CA VAL A 47 9.24 0.81 -4.72
C VAL A 47 8.55 -0.11 -5.72
N TYR A 48 7.22 -0.02 -5.79
CA TYR A 48 6.42 -0.88 -6.64
C TYR A 48 5.24 -0.12 -7.26
N SER A 49 4.59 -0.76 -8.23
CA SER A 49 3.24 -0.41 -8.67
C SER A 49 2.35 -1.65 -8.67
N TRP A 50 1.06 -1.46 -8.45
CA TRP A 50 0.05 -2.51 -8.46
C TRP A 50 -0.91 -2.30 -9.63
N ASP A 51 -1.13 -3.37 -10.39
CA ASP A 51 -2.08 -3.42 -11.50
C ASP A 51 -3.21 -4.39 -11.11
N PRO A 52 -4.38 -3.88 -10.70
CA PRO A 52 -5.48 -4.71 -10.23
C PRO A 52 -6.14 -5.52 -11.35
N ALA A 53 -6.09 -5.05 -12.61
CA ALA A 53 -6.71 -5.72 -13.75
C ALA A 53 -5.91 -6.98 -14.13
N GLU A 54 -4.59 -6.84 -14.22
CA GLU A 54 -3.68 -7.96 -14.54
C GLU A 54 -3.28 -8.79 -13.31
N ARG A 55 -3.60 -8.30 -12.11
CA ARG A 55 -3.11 -8.81 -10.82
C ARG A 55 -1.59 -8.95 -10.77
N VAL A 56 -0.89 -7.90 -11.21
CA VAL A 56 0.57 -7.87 -11.26
C VAL A 56 1.13 -6.76 -10.38
N VAL A 57 2.01 -7.13 -9.45
CA VAL A 57 2.90 -6.16 -8.81
C VAL A 57 4.17 -6.04 -9.64
N ARG A 58 4.53 -4.80 -10.01
CA ARG A 58 5.79 -4.50 -10.71
C ARG A 58 6.76 -3.84 -9.75
N VAL A 59 7.99 -4.33 -9.68
CA VAL A 59 9.05 -3.79 -8.82
C VAL A 59 10.26 -3.42 -9.67
N SER A 60 10.71 -2.17 -9.59
CA SER A 60 11.96 -1.74 -10.20
C SER A 60 13.15 -2.23 -9.37
N THR A 61 14.13 -2.86 -10.01
CA THR A 61 15.36 -3.28 -9.33
C THR A 61 16.58 -3.24 -10.26
N THR A 62 17.78 -3.37 -9.69
CA THR A 62 19.03 -3.48 -10.45
C THR A 62 19.46 -4.94 -10.58
N ALA A 63 20.01 -5.32 -11.73
CA ALA A 63 20.30 -6.72 -12.07
C ALA A 63 21.24 -7.46 -11.08
N GLY A 64 22.13 -6.73 -10.40
CA GLY A 64 23.11 -7.30 -9.45
C GLY A 64 22.57 -7.56 -8.04
N ARG A 65 21.28 -7.34 -7.76
CA ARG A 65 20.73 -7.49 -6.41
C ARG A 65 20.47 -8.95 -6.05
N ALA A 66 20.66 -9.30 -4.78
CA ALA A 66 20.40 -10.64 -4.26
C ALA A 66 18.99 -11.16 -4.61
N LYS A 67 17.96 -10.30 -4.54
CA LYS A 67 16.58 -10.64 -4.90
C LYS A 67 16.43 -11.14 -6.35
N VAL A 68 17.24 -10.63 -7.29
CA VAL A 68 17.22 -11.08 -8.69
C VAL A 68 17.77 -12.50 -8.80
N ALA A 69 18.93 -12.76 -8.17
CA ALA A 69 19.52 -14.09 -8.16
C ALA A 69 18.64 -15.11 -7.42
N GLN A 70 17.98 -14.69 -6.34
CA GLN A 70 17.04 -15.51 -5.56
C GLN A 70 15.82 -15.89 -6.40
N LEU A 71 15.19 -14.92 -7.06
CA LEU A 71 14.01 -15.14 -7.90
C LEU A 71 14.28 -16.01 -9.15
N ARG A 72 15.50 -15.98 -9.68
CA ARG A 72 15.91 -16.92 -10.74
C ARG A 72 15.97 -18.38 -10.26
N GLY A 73 16.30 -18.60 -8.98
CA GLY A 73 16.38 -19.93 -8.39
C GLY A 73 15.06 -20.43 -7.83
N ASP A 74 14.29 -19.55 -7.20
CA ASP A 74 12.96 -19.81 -6.68
C ASP A 74 12.07 -18.58 -6.94
N PRO A 75 11.12 -18.65 -7.89
CA PRO A 75 10.34 -17.49 -8.31
C PRO A 75 9.22 -17.14 -7.32
N ARG A 76 9.01 -17.92 -6.24
CA ARG A 76 7.98 -17.63 -5.25
C ARG A 76 8.36 -16.43 -4.41
N ALA A 77 7.43 -15.47 -4.30
CA ALA A 77 7.62 -14.28 -3.50
C ALA A 77 6.31 -13.78 -2.90
N ALA A 78 6.44 -12.96 -1.87
CA ALA A 78 5.34 -12.24 -1.27
C ALA A 78 5.71 -10.76 -1.11
N LEU A 79 4.74 -9.87 -1.32
CA LEU A 79 4.90 -8.43 -1.14
C LEU A 79 3.91 -7.91 -0.11
N HIS A 80 4.41 -7.32 0.97
CA HIS A 80 3.64 -6.74 2.07
C HIS A 80 3.63 -5.22 1.96
N ALA A 81 2.45 -4.64 1.78
CA ALA A 81 2.20 -3.21 1.85
C ALA A 81 1.36 -2.89 3.10
N SER A 82 1.67 -1.77 3.75
CA SER A 82 1.01 -1.33 4.97
C SER A 82 0.57 0.12 4.82
N SER A 83 -0.59 0.46 5.38
CA SER A 83 -0.98 1.85 5.58
C SER A 83 0.07 2.58 6.43
N PRO A 84 0.17 3.92 6.32
CA PRO A 84 1.15 4.72 7.07
C PRO A 84 1.02 4.60 8.59
N ASP A 85 -0.20 4.37 9.10
CA ASP A 85 -0.48 4.18 10.52
C ASP A 85 -0.31 2.73 10.99
N HIS A 86 0.02 1.81 10.07
CA HIS A 86 0.17 0.38 10.30
C HIS A 86 -1.08 -0.33 10.84
N LEU A 87 -2.25 0.29 10.69
CA LEU A 87 -3.53 -0.30 11.09
C LEU A 87 -4.16 -1.15 9.99
N ALA A 88 -3.71 -1.00 8.75
CA ALA A 88 -4.13 -1.82 7.62
C ALA A 88 -2.92 -2.35 6.86
N PHE A 89 -3.01 -3.59 6.39
CA PHE A 89 -1.99 -4.15 5.51
C PHE A 89 -2.60 -5.14 4.52
N ALA A 90 -1.92 -5.28 3.39
CA ALA A 90 -2.20 -6.27 2.36
C ALA A 90 -0.91 -7.00 1.99
N VAL A 91 -1.02 -8.30 1.76
CA VAL A 91 0.04 -9.14 1.25
C VAL A 91 -0.40 -9.76 -0.07
N ALA A 92 0.44 -9.59 -1.08
CA ALA A 92 0.33 -10.22 -2.38
C ALA A 92 1.32 -11.38 -2.49
N GLU A 93 0.81 -12.60 -2.58
CA GLU A 93 1.60 -13.80 -2.84
C GLU A 93 1.50 -14.21 -4.30
N GLY A 94 2.62 -14.66 -4.86
CA GLY A 94 2.64 -15.03 -6.26
C GLY A 94 3.96 -15.63 -6.74
N THR A 95 4.03 -15.74 -8.06
CA THR A 95 5.22 -16.18 -8.80
C THR A 95 5.77 -15.00 -9.58
N ALA A 96 7.07 -14.74 -9.44
CA ALA A 96 7.75 -13.65 -10.10
C ALA A 96 8.37 -14.06 -11.43
N GLU A 97 8.17 -13.20 -12.43
CA GLU A 97 8.87 -13.20 -13.70
C GLU A 97 9.82 -12.00 -13.74
N LEU A 98 10.99 -12.17 -14.35
CA LEU A 98 11.96 -11.08 -14.52
C LEU A 98 11.91 -10.61 -15.97
N SER A 99 11.84 -9.30 -16.18
CA SER A 99 12.11 -8.74 -17.51
C SER A 99 13.58 -8.94 -17.89
N GLU A 100 13.87 -8.71 -19.17
CA GLU A 100 15.23 -8.43 -19.60
C GLU A 100 15.80 -7.20 -18.88
N ILE A 101 17.13 -7.09 -18.87
CA ILE A 101 17.83 -5.91 -18.39
C ILE A 101 17.66 -4.80 -19.42
N SER A 102 17.40 -3.57 -18.98
CA SER A 102 17.42 -2.42 -19.88
C SER A 102 18.87 -2.15 -20.34
N GLU A 103 19.10 -2.25 -21.63
CA GLU A 103 20.40 -2.09 -22.30
C GLU A 103 20.41 -0.91 -23.28
N LYS A 104 19.23 -0.47 -23.74
CA LYS A 104 19.08 0.66 -24.66
C LYS A 104 17.97 1.59 -24.19
N PRO A 105 18.16 2.92 -24.20
CA PRO A 105 17.09 3.84 -23.82
C PRO A 105 15.87 3.62 -24.73
N GLY A 106 14.71 3.34 -24.13
CA GLY A 106 13.48 3.05 -24.85
C GLY A 106 13.29 1.59 -25.27
N ASP A 107 14.12 0.66 -24.79
CA ASP A 107 13.81 -0.77 -24.89
C ASP A 107 12.59 -1.17 -24.03
N ALA A 108 12.10 -2.40 -24.23
CA ALA A 108 10.88 -2.87 -23.58
C ALA A 108 10.94 -2.76 -22.04
N ALA A 109 12.07 -3.10 -21.42
CA ALA A 109 12.25 -2.99 -19.97
C ALA A 109 12.29 -1.53 -19.51
N GLY A 110 12.98 -0.65 -20.24
CA GLY A 110 13.02 0.78 -19.97
C GLY A 110 11.66 1.46 -20.10
N LEU A 111 10.87 1.10 -21.12
CA LEU A 111 9.51 1.60 -21.31
C LEU A 111 8.55 1.10 -20.22
N GLU A 112 8.68 -0.15 -19.79
CA GLU A 112 7.90 -0.65 -18.65
C GLU A 112 8.26 0.08 -17.35
N LEU A 113 9.54 0.32 -17.09
CA LEU A 113 10.01 1.12 -15.96
C LEU A 113 9.48 2.56 -16.00
N LEU A 114 9.41 3.16 -17.20
CA LEU A 114 8.83 4.48 -17.42
C LEU A 114 7.34 4.51 -17.09
N ALA A 115 6.59 3.49 -17.52
CA ALA A 115 5.16 3.35 -17.24
C ALA A 115 4.84 3.16 -15.74
N MET A 116 5.82 2.82 -14.90
CA MET A 116 5.66 2.78 -13.44
C MET A 116 5.75 4.17 -12.77
N THR A 117 6.08 5.21 -13.54
CA THR A 117 6.15 6.60 -13.06
C THR A 117 4.88 7.36 -13.45
N PRO A 118 4.56 8.49 -12.81
CA PRO A 118 3.47 9.37 -13.26
C PRO A 118 3.67 10.01 -14.65
N GLY A 119 4.78 9.72 -15.33
CA GLY A 119 5.24 10.42 -16.52
C GLY A 119 6.06 11.67 -16.18
N PHE A 120 6.70 12.24 -17.20
CA PHE A 120 7.52 13.45 -17.09
C PHE A 120 6.90 14.54 -17.96
N ALA A 121 6.85 15.78 -17.45
CA ALA A 121 6.34 16.91 -18.23
C ALA A 121 7.33 17.35 -19.32
N ASP A 122 8.64 17.26 -19.04
CA ASP A 122 9.70 17.57 -20.01
C ASP A 122 10.18 16.29 -20.72
N PRO A 123 10.12 16.22 -22.07
CA PRO A 123 10.72 15.13 -22.84
C PRO A 123 12.21 14.92 -22.58
N ALA A 124 12.95 15.93 -22.11
CA ALA A 124 14.35 15.79 -21.72
C ALA A 124 14.53 14.93 -20.47
N ASP A 125 13.65 15.07 -19.48
CA ASP A 125 13.66 14.28 -18.25
C ASP A 125 13.31 12.82 -18.52
N GLU A 126 12.34 12.56 -19.40
CA GLU A 126 12.01 11.21 -19.84
C GLU A 126 13.22 10.53 -20.51
N ARG A 127 13.90 11.24 -21.42
CA ARG A 127 15.14 10.73 -22.05
C ARG A 127 16.25 10.49 -21.02
N ALA A 128 16.39 11.36 -20.02
CA ALA A 128 17.36 11.20 -18.95
C ALA A 128 17.04 9.98 -18.08
N PHE A 129 15.77 9.77 -17.73
CA PHE A 129 15.30 8.61 -16.99
C PHE A 129 15.62 7.30 -17.73
N LEU A 130 15.29 7.19 -19.02
CA LEU A 130 15.56 5.99 -19.81
C LEU A 130 17.06 5.71 -19.93
N LYS A 131 17.89 6.75 -20.09
CA LYS A 131 19.36 6.61 -20.04
C LYS A 131 19.85 6.11 -18.69
N GLN A 132 19.24 6.57 -17.60
CA GLN A 132 19.59 6.13 -16.25
C GLN A 132 19.19 4.66 -16.01
N MET A 133 18.06 4.19 -16.55
CA MET A 133 17.65 2.77 -16.44
C MET A 133 18.69 1.83 -17.05
N VAL A 134 19.26 2.21 -18.19
CA VAL A 134 20.35 1.49 -18.84
C VAL A 134 21.63 1.53 -18.01
N LYS A 135 22.03 2.73 -17.55
CA LYS A 135 23.24 2.92 -16.75
C LYS A 135 23.22 2.07 -15.47
N ASP A 136 22.06 2.00 -14.81
CA ASP A 136 21.87 1.22 -13.59
C ASP A 136 21.66 -0.29 -13.85
N ARG A 137 21.57 -0.70 -15.13
CA ARG A 137 21.19 -2.06 -15.54
C ARG A 137 19.92 -2.52 -14.82
N ARG A 138 18.87 -1.70 -14.90
CA ARG A 138 17.60 -1.97 -14.24
C ARG A 138 16.76 -2.98 -15.02
N LEU A 139 15.96 -3.72 -14.28
CA LEU A 139 14.95 -4.65 -14.77
C LEU A 139 13.70 -4.55 -13.89
N VAL A 140 12.60 -5.13 -14.37
CA VAL A 140 11.33 -5.23 -13.66
C VAL A 140 11.13 -6.65 -13.14
N ILE A 141 10.82 -6.76 -11.86
CA ILE A 141 10.23 -7.99 -11.31
C ILE A 141 8.71 -7.85 -11.46
N ARG A 142 8.07 -8.80 -12.13
CA ARG A 142 6.61 -8.90 -12.29
C ARG A 142 6.11 -10.04 -11.42
N LEU A 143 5.54 -9.72 -10.27
CA LEU A 143 4.92 -10.71 -9.39
C LEU A 143 3.47 -10.93 -9.83
N ARG A 144 3.19 -12.09 -10.42
CA ARG A 144 1.82 -12.52 -10.77
C ARG A 144 1.12 -13.01 -9.51
N VAL A 145 0.15 -12.25 -9.04
CA VAL A 145 -0.48 -12.43 -7.73
C VAL A 145 -1.58 -13.47 -7.82
N THR A 146 -1.38 -14.58 -7.12
CA THR A 146 -2.34 -15.68 -7.00
C THR A 146 -3.21 -15.57 -5.76
N ARG A 147 -2.73 -14.86 -4.73
CA ARG A 147 -3.46 -14.70 -3.47
C ARG A 147 -3.23 -13.32 -2.86
N LEU A 148 -4.32 -12.71 -2.42
CA LEU A 148 -4.31 -11.54 -1.55
C LEU A 148 -4.81 -11.95 -0.16
N TYR A 149 -4.17 -11.42 0.87
CA TYR A 149 -4.68 -11.50 2.25
C TYR A 149 -4.18 -10.31 3.07
N GLY A 150 -4.80 -10.06 4.20
CA GLY A 150 -4.42 -8.92 5.04
C GLY A 150 -5.42 -8.64 6.13
N THR A 151 -5.38 -7.45 6.70
CA THR A 151 -6.28 -7.03 7.77
C THR A 151 -6.40 -5.52 7.76
N VAL A 152 -7.58 -5.01 8.12
CA VAL A 152 -7.81 -3.60 8.46
C VAL A 152 -8.37 -3.54 9.87
N LEU A 153 -7.70 -2.80 10.75
CA LEU A 153 -8.14 -2.54 12.11
C LEU A 153 -9.05 -1.29 12.12
N LEU A 154 -10.29 -1.44 11.64
CA LEU A 154 -11.26 -0.34 11.43
C LEU A 154 -11.85 0.30 12.70
N ALA A 155 -11.67 -0.25 13.91
CA ALA A 155 -12.48 0.17 15.07
C ALA A 155 -11.76 0.10 16.43
N GLY A 156 -10.43 0.28 16.45
CA GLY A 156 -9.64 0.08 17.66
C GLY A 156 -9.24 1.33 18.45
N ARG A 157 -8.75 2.41 17.82
CA ARG A 157 -7.70 3.19 18.51
C ARG A 157 -7.68 4.71 18.45
N LEU A 158 -8.80 5.41 18.24
CA LEU A 158 -8.83 6.79 18.76
C LEU A 158 -8.90 6.79 20.31
N GLY A 159 -9.65 5.86 20.90
CA GLY A 159 -9.76 5.73 22.36
C GLY A 159 -8.50 5.22 23.06
N ASP A 160 -7.67 4.44 22.36
CA ASP A 160 -6.40 3.94 22.92
C ASP A 160 -5.24 4.94 22.71
N LEU A 161 -5.25 5.74 21.64
CA LEU A 161 -4.25 6.80 21.44
C LEU A 161 -4.48 8.00 22.37
N VAL A 162 -5.74 8.43 22.52
CA VAL A 162 -6.08 9.69 23.20
C VAL A 162 -6.64 9.45 24.60
N GLY A 163 -6.91 8.19 24.95
CA GLY A 163 -7.56 7.79 26.20
C GLY A 163 -9.08 7.86 26.10
N ARG A 164 -9.76 6.76 26.45
CA ARG A 164 -11.23 6.62 26.38
C ARG A 164 -11.99 7.77 27.06
N LYS A 165 -11.48 8.29 28.17
CA LYS A 165 -12.08 9.43 28.89
C LYS A 165 -12.01 10.73 28.08
N ALA A 166 -10.89 11.00 27.41
CA ALA A 166 -10.73 12.21 26.62
C ALA A 166 -11.63 12.19 25.38
N LEU A 167 -11.75 11.02 24.74
CA LEU A 167 -12.63 10.84 23.58
C LEU A 167 -14.11 11.02 23.94
N PHE A 168 -14.54 10.45 25.07
CA PHE A 168 -15.90 10.62 25.56
C PHE A 168 -16.21 12.08 25.90
N ILE A 169 -15.28 12.78 26.56
CA ILE A 169 -15.43 14.20 26.89
C ILE A 169 -15.50 15.06 25.63
N ALA A 170 -14.63 14.82 24.64
CA ALA A 170 -14.63 15.55 23.38
C ALA A 170 -15.93 15.35 22.60
N GLY A 171 -16.40 14.10 22.49
CA GLY A 171 -17.69 13.79 21.85
C GLY A 171 -18.87 14.46 22.55
N ASN A 172 -18.91 14.42 23.88
CA ASN A 172 -19.98 15.06 24.64
C ASN A 172 -19.93 16.59 24.55
N ALA A 173 -18.74 17.19 24.50
CA ALA A 173 -18.57 18.62 24.31
C ALA A 173 -19.10 19.06 22.93
N VAL A 174 -18.77 18.33 21.86
CA VAL A 174 -19.28 18.61 20.51
C VAL A 174 -20.79 18.46 20.47
N PHE A 175 -21.33 17.37 21.03
CA PHE A 175 -22.77 17.13 21.06
C PHE A 175 -23.54 18.21 21.87
N THR A 176 -22.99 18.62 23.01
CA THR A 176 -23.58 19.67 23.85
C THR A 176 -23.56 21.02 23.14
N ALA A 177 -22.44 21.38 22.49
CA ALA A 177 -22.34 22.60 21.70
C ALA A 177 -23.33 22.61 20.53
N ALA A 178 -23.42 21.50 19.78
CA ALA A 178 -24.38 21.36 18.69
C ALA A 178 -25.83 21.43 19.20
N SER A 179 -26.13 20.80 20.34
CA SER A 179 -27.46 20.84 20.96
C SER A 179 -27.85 22.24 21.44
N LEU A 180 -26.90 23.01 21.97
CA LEU A 180 -27.12 24.40 22.37
C LEU A 180 -27.31 25.31 21.15
N LEU A 181 -26.52 25.13 20.09
CA LEU A 181 -26.67 25.86 18.82
C LEU A 181 -28.03 25.58 18.18
N ALA A 182 -28.46 24.32 18.17
CA ALA A 182 -29.79 23.94 17.70
C ALA A 182 -30.90 24.50 18.59
N GLY A 183 -30.72 24.50 19.93
CA GLY A 183 -31.69 25.05 20.87
C GLY A 183 -31.82 26.58 20.83
N ALA A 184 -30.75 27.28 20.45
CA ALA A 184 -30.73 28.73 20.26
C ALA A 184 -31.15 29.18 18.85
N ALA A 185 -31.47 28.24 17.96
CA ALA A 185 -31.81 28.53 16.59
C ALA A 185 -33.19 29.20 16.46
N GLY A 186 -33.19 30.50 16.15
CA GLY A 186 -34.40 31.29 15.87
C GLY A 186 -34.94 31.15 14.44
N GLY A 187 -34.40 30.25 13.62
CA GLY A 187 -34.86 30.03 12.24
C GLY A 187 -34.15 28.90 11.50
N PRO A 188 -34.69 28.45 10.34
CA PRO A 188 -34.25 27.23 9.65
C PRO A 188 -32.80 27.26 9.16
N GLY A 189 -32.26 28.45 8.84
CA GLY A 189 -30.90 28.60 8.34
C GLY A 189 -29.81 28.26 9.37
N LEU A 190 -30.10 28.38 10.67
CA LEU A 190 -29.14 28.05 11.73
C LEU A 190 -29.11 26.53 12.05
N LEU A 191 -30.20 25.81 11.76
CA LEU A 191 -30.30 24.35 11.94
C LEU A 191 -29.53 23.56 10.88
N ILE A 192 -29.31 24.15 9.70
CA ILE A 192 -28.57 23.52 8.59
C ILE A 192 -27.04 23.67 8.80
N ALA A 193 -26.61 24.61 9.64
CA ALA A 193 -25.20 24.91 9.90
C ALA A 193 -24.64 24.33 11.22
N ALA A 194 -25.50 23.75 12.07
CA ALA A 194 -25.15 23.10 13.34
C ALA A 194 -25.01 21.59 13.18
#